data_AF-A0A9X2C0M7-F1
#
_entry.id   AF-A0A9X2C0M7-F1
#
_cell.length_a   1.000
_cell.length_b   1.000
_cell.length_c   1.000
_cell.angle_alpha   90.00
_cell.angle_beta   90.00
_cell.angle_gamma   90.00
#
_symmetry.space_group_name_H-M   'P 1'
#
loop_
_entity.id
_entity.type
_entity.pdbx_description
1 polymer ?
#
loop_
_entity_poly.entity_id
_entity_poly.type
_entity_poly.pdbx_seq_one_letter_code
_entity_poly.pdbx_strand_id
1 'polypeptide(L)'
;MSAILPRRHALRGAALATLAAGASVPAAATATGNDTLLLTLLADQRVAWDRHEAACAAWGDAEDTPDEPVAEEERSASLAAWEAVMARIAEIPADGLAGLCVKAMLIARALDEGGSLADWRVGESLRADIARLAPAVTV
;
A
#
# COMPACT_ATOMS: atom_id res chain seq x y z
N MET A 1 -3.03 7.63 -32.67
CA MET A 1 -3.79 6.88 -31.66
C MET A 1 -2.89 5.77 -31.14
N SER A 2 -2.17 6.08 -30.05
CA SER A 2 -1.09 5.25 -29.50
C SER A 2 -1.62 4.09 -28.67
N ALA A 3 -1.03 2.92 -28.87
CA ALA A 3 -1.31 1.68 -28.17
C ALA A 3 -0.86 1.73 -26.69
N ILE A 4 -1.78 2.03 -25.78
CA ILE A 4 -1.57 2.00 -24.31
C ILE A 4 -2.25 0.77 -23.69
N LEU A 5 -2.14 -0.39 -24.33
CA LEU A 5 -2.75 -1.64 -23.84
C LEU A 5 -1.83 -2.87 -23.64
N PRO A 6 -0.50 -2.90 -23.93
CA PRO A 6 0.24 -4.15 -23.76
C PRO A 6 1.02 -4.32 -22.43
N ARG A 7 1.10 -3.32 -21.53
CA ARG A 7 1.96 -3.42 -20.32
C ARG A 7 1.36 -4.25 -19.17
N ARG A 8 0.04 -4.23 -18.98
CA ARG A 8 -0.63 -4.89 -17.83
C ARG A 8 -0.64 -6.42 -17.94
N HIS A 9 -0.56 -6.98 -19.15
CA HIS A 9 -0.50 -8.42 -19.37
C HIS A 9 0.92 -9.00 -19.28
N ALA A 10 1.96 -8.21 -19.60
CA ALA A 10 3.35 -8.66 -19.50
C ALA A 10 3.80 -8.88 -18.04
N LEU A 11 3.31 -8.07 -17.09
CA LEU A 11 3.66 -8.19 -15.67
C LEU A 11 2.97 -9.37 -14.97
N ARG A 12 1.75 -9.76 -15.40
CA ARG A 12 1.06 -10.95 -14.87
C ARG A 12 1.76 -12.26 -15.26
N GLY A 13 2.37 -12.33 -16.44
CA GLY A 13 3.15 -13.49 -16.88
C GLY A 13 4.47 -13.67 -16.12
N ALA A 14 5.16 -12.56 -15.80
CA ALA A 14 6.42 -12.60 -15.06
C ALA A 14 6.25 -12.94 -13.58
N ALA A 15 5.18 -12.46 -12.92
CA ALA A 15 4.92 -12.75 -11.51
C ALA A 15 4.56 -14.22 -11.24
N LEU A 16 3.91 -14.89 -12.20
CA LEU A 16 3.56 -16.32 -12.09
C LEU A 16 4.75 -17.25 -12.41
N ALA A 17 5.73 -16.80 -13.19
CA ALA A 17 6.92 -17.61 -13.52
C ALA A 17 7.93 -17.66 -12.35
N THR A 18 8.00 -16.61 -11.51
CA THR A 18 8.95 -16.56 -10.39
C THR A 18 8.52 -17.42 -9.18
N LEU A 19 7.25 -17.85 -9.13
CA LEU A 19 6.73 -18.74 -8.07
C LEU A 19 7.01 -20.23 -8.32
N ALA A 20 7.47 -20.61 -9.51
CA ALA A 20 7.76 -22.01 -9.87
C ALA A 20 9.26 -22.38 -9.81
N ALA A 21 10.15 -21.40 -9.61
CA ALA A 21 11.57 -21.66 -9.42
C ALA A 21 11.85 -21.87 -7.92
N GLY A 22 11.85 -23.13 -7.51
CA GLY A 22 12.25 -23.56 -6.18
C GLY A 22 13.65 -23.06 -5.80
N ALA A 23 13.71 -21.91 -5.16
CA ALA A 23 14.78 -21.55 -4.26
C ALA A 23 14.32 -21.98 -2.86
N SER A 24 15.06 -22.89 -2.25
CA SER A 24 14.94 -23.20 -0.83
C SER A 24 15.22 -21.92 -0.04
N VAL A 25 14.15 -21.19 0.30
CA VAL A 25 14.20 -20.06 1.22
C VAL A 25 14.61 -20.63 2.59
N PRO A 26 15.70 -20.13 3.21
CA PRO A 26 16.04 -20.53 4.57
C PRO A 26 14.81 -20.25 5.44
N ALA A 27 14.39 -21.26 6.22
CA ALA A 27 13.17 -21.30 7.01
C ALA A 27 12.68 -19.89 7.35
N ALA A 28 11.63 -19.45 6.64
CA ALA A 28 11.00 -18.16 6.85
C ALA A 28 10.78 -18.02 8.36
N ALA A 29 11.45 -17.05 8.98
CA ALA A 29 11.09 -16.62 10.31
C ALA A 29 9.59 -16.35 10.23
N THR A 30 8.79 -17.20 10.86
CA THR A 30 7.33 -17.11 10.80
C THR A 30 6.98 -15.71 11.22
N ALA A 31 6.44 -14.92 10.29
CA ALA A 31 5.89 -13.62 10.59
C ALA A 31 4.97 -13.80 11.80
N THR A 32 5.21 -13.02 12.85
CA THR A 32 4.40 -13.06 14.06
C THR A 32 2.97 -12.56 13.77
N GLY A 33 2.13 -12.50 14.80
CA GLY A 33 0.75 -12.03 14.67
C GLY A 33 0.64 -10.65 14.02
N ASN A 34 1.41 -9.66 14.48
CA ASN A 34 1.30 -8.30 13.94
C ASN A 34 1.89 -8.18 12.54
N ASP A 35 3.01 -8.86 12.25
CA ASP A 35 3.60 -8.84 10.90
C ASP A 35 2.67 -9.47 9.86
N THR A 36 1.98 -10.56 10.22
CA THR A 36 0.97 -11.19 9.35
C THR A 36 -0.23 -10.27 9.13
N LEU A 37 -0.67 -9.56 10.16
CA LEU A 37 -1.75 -8.58 10.06
C LEU A 37 -1.36 -7.40 9.17
N LEU A 38 -0.13 -6.87 9.31
CA LEU A 38 0.41 -5.80 8.47
C LEU A 38 0.50 -6.22 7.00
N LEU A 39 0.93 -7.46 6.71
CA LEU A 39 0.95 -8.00 5.35
C LEU A 39 -0.46 -8.11 4.75
N THR A 40 -1.44 -8.51 5.56
CA THR A 40 -2.85 -8.56 5.13
C THR A 40 -3.37 -7.15 4.82
N LEU A 41 -3.09 -6.19 5.70
CA LEU A 41 -3.49 -4.80 5.50
C LEU A 41 -2.78 -4.13 4.32
N LEU A 42 -1.56 -4.54 3.97
CA LEU A 42 -0.90 -4.09 2.76
C LEU A 42 -1.66 -4.52 1.50
N ALA A 43 -2.19 -5.74 1.49
CA ALA A 43 -3.04 -6.20 0.39
C ALA A 43 -4.36 -5.40 0.34
N ASP A 44 -5.01 -5.18 1.48
CA ASP A 44 -6.23 -4.36 1.57
C ASP A 44 -5.96 -2.91 1.12
N GLN A 45 -4.81 -2.35 1.50
CA GLN A 45 -4.38 -1.01 1.11
C GLN A 45 -4.25 -0.91 -0.40
N ARG A 46 -3.68 -1.93 -1.05
CA ARG A 46 -3.54 -1.96 -2.51
C ARG A 46 -4.90 -2.00 -3.21
N VAL A 47 -5.83 -2.80 -2.70
CA VAL A 47 -7.21 -2.85 -3.23
C VAL A 47 -7.92 -1.51 -3.06
N ALA A 48 -7.79 -0.88 -1.88
CA ALA A 48 -8.37 0.43 -1.62
C ALA A 48 -7.76 1.51 -2.53
N TRP A 49 -6.45 1.46 -2.78
CA TRP A 49 -5.77 2.36 -3.70
C TRP A 49 -6.25 2.19 -5.14
N ASP A 50 -6.29 0.95 -5.64
CA ASP A 50 -6.78 0.68 -7.01
C ASP A 50 -8.24 1.15 -7.18
N ARG A 51 -9.08 1.03 -6.14
CA ARG A 51 -10.44 1.58 -6.14
C ARG A 51 -10.44 3.11 -6.18
N HIS A 52 -9.57 3.76 -5.40
CA HIS A 52 -9.46 5.21 -5.37
C HIS A 52 -8.99 5.76 -6.72
N GLU A 53 -7.98 5.15 -7.34
CA GLU A 53 -7.54 5.52 -8.70
C GLU A 53 -8.69 5.40 -9.72
N ALA A 54 -9.48 4.33 -9.64
CA ALA A 54 -10.65 4.16 -10.51
C ALA A 54 -11.72 5.24 -10.27
N ALA A 55 -11.97 5.63 -9.01
CA ALA A 55 -12.91 6.68 -8.67
C ALA A 55 -12.43 8.06 -9.14
N CYS A 56 -11.13 8.36 -9.01
CA CYS A 56 -10.52 9.57 -9.56
C CYS A 56 -10.65 9.64 -11.09
N ALA A 57 -10.45 8.53 -11.79
CA ALA A 57 -10.65 8.46 -13.24
C ALA A 57 -12.11 8.72 -13.62
N ALA A 58 -13.05 8.07 -12.93
CA ALA A 58 -14.48 8.26 -13.17
C ALA A 58 -14.96 9.70 -12.87
N TRP A 59 -14.40 10.34 -11.84
CA TRP A 59 -14.67 11.74 -11.53
C TRP A 59 -14.16 12.67 -12.63
N GLY A 60 -12.94 12.45 -13.14
CA GLY A 60 -12.43 13.20 -14.29
C GLY A 60 -13.27 13.02 -15.56
N ASP A 61 -13.82 11.83 -15.80
CA ASP A 61 -14.71 11.57 -16.94
C ASP A 61 -16.10 12.22 -16.76
N ALA A 62 -16.51 12.50 -15.52
CA ALA A 62 -17.81 13.09 -15.18
C ALA A 62 -17.78 14.61 -15.04
N GLU A 63 -16.62 15.26 -15.20
CA GLU A 63 -16.47 16.72 -15.13
C GLU A 63 -17.43 17.43 -16.09
N ASP A 64 -18.14 18.46 -15.60
CA ASP A 64 -19.16 19.22 -16.34
C ASP A 64 -20.38 18.38 -16.79
N THR A 65 -20.59 17.20 -16.20
CA THR A 65 -21.77 16.36 -16.43
C THR A 65 -22.72 16.39 -15.23
N PRO A 66 -24.01 16.02 -15.40
CA PRO A 66 -24.92 15.85 -14.27
C PRO A 66 -24.47 14.79 -13.25
N ASP A 67 -23.56 13.88 -13.62
CA ASP A 67 -23.07 12.80 -12.78
C ASP A 67 -21.87 13.22 -11.91
N GLU A 68 -21.31 14.42 -12.11
CA GLU A 68 -20.15 14.93 -11.37
C GLU A 68 -20.29 14.83 -9.83
N PRO A 69 -21.44 15.21 -9.22
CA PRO A 69 -21.58 15.12 -7.76
C PRO A 69 -21.52 13.68 -7.24
N VAL A 70 -22.03 12.71 -8.00
CA VAL A 70 -22.00 11.30 -7.63
C VAL A 70 -20.58 10.75 -7.74
N ALA A 71 -19.85 11.12 -8.80
CA ALA A 71 -18.48 10.70 -8.98
C ALA A 71 -17.54 11.32 -7.92
N GLU A 72 -17.79 12.56 -7.50
CA GLU A 72 -17.06 13.22 -6.41
C GLU A 72 -17.33 12.55 -5.06
N GLU A 73 -18.56 12.12 -4.79
CA GLU A 73 -18.91 11.36 -3.58
C GLU A 73 -18.15 10.03 -3.52
N GLU A 74 -18.12 9.26 -4.62
CA GLU A 74 -17.37 8.00 -4.70
C GLU A 74 -15.86 8.21 -4.59
N ARG A 75 -15.33 9.29 -5.18
CA ARG A 75 -13.92 9.68 -5.04
C ARG A 75 -13.57 9.97 -3.58
N SER A 76 -14.42 10.72 -2.89
CA SER A 76 -14.25 11.05 -1.47
C SER A 76 -14.38 9.80 -0.58
N ALA A 77 -15.36 8.94 -0.83
CA ALA A 77 -15.57 7.71 -0.08
C ALA A 77 -14.40 6.72 -0.26
N SER A 78 -13.88 6.58 -1.47
CA SER A 78 -12.73 5.72 -1.76
C SER A 78 -11.44 6.25 -1.12
N LEU A 79 -11.23 7.57 -1.08
CA LEU A 79 -10.12 8.19 -0.36
C LEU A 79 -10.20 7.88 1.14
N ALA A 80 -11.37 8.09 1.76
CA ALA A 80 -11.59 7.80 3.17
C ALA A 80 -11.35 6.32 3.51
N ALA A 81 -11.75 5.41 2.64
CA ALA A 81 -11.49 3.97 2.81
C ALA A 81 -9.99 3.65 2.77
N TRP A 82 -9.25 4.26 1.83
CA TRP A 82 -7.80 4.10 1.76
C TRP A 82 -7.09 4.68 3.00
N GLU A 83 -7.47 5.89 3.43
CA GLU A 83 -6.92 6.52 4.65
C GLU A 83 -7.20 5.70 5.91
N ALA A 84 -8.38 5.08 6.01
CA ALA A 84 -8.73 4.20 7.14
C ALA A 84 -7.82 2.97 7.21
N VAL A 85 -7.43 2.38 6.07
CA VAL A 85 -6.46 1.27 6.07
C VAL A 85 -5.09 1.76 6.50
N MET A 86 -4.63 2.91 5.99
CA MET A 86 -3.34 3.50 6.36
C MET A 86 -3.27 3.83 7.87
N ALA A 87 -4.36 4.33 8.45
CA ALA A 87 -4.45 4.59 9.88
C ALA A 87 -4.29 3.29 10.71
N ARG A 88 -4.97 2.21 10.30
CA ARG A 88 -4.83 0.89 10.96
C ARG A 88 -3.40 0.36 10.88
N ILE A 89 -2.74 0.52 9.74
CA ILE A 89 -1.33 0.12 9.57
C ILE A 89 -0.42 0.92 10.52
N ALA A 90 -0.67 2.22 10.69
CA ALA A 90 0.11 3.06 11.59
C ALA A 90 -0.05 2.66 13.07
N GLU A 91 -1.23 2.17 13.47
CA GLU A 91 -1.51 1.76 14.85
C GLU A 91 -0.88 0.42 15.25
N ILE A 92 -0.64 -0.47 14.28
CA ILE A 92 -0.11 -1.82 14.56
C ILE A 92 1.42 -1.78 14.62
N PRO A 93 2.05 -2.09 15.77
CA PRO A 93 3.50 -2.18 15.85
C PRO A 93 4.02 -3.37 15.02
N ALA A 94 5.11 -3.18 14.29
CA ALA A 94 5.79 -4.28 13.61
C ALA A 94 6.53 -5.15 14.63
N ASP A 95 6.33 -6.46 14.62
CA ASP A 95 7.06 -7.33 15.55
C ASP A 95 8.44 -7.71 15.00
N GLY A 96 8.62 -7.65 13.68
CA GLY A 96 9.85 -8.03 13.01
C GLY A 96 10.09 -7.31 11.70
N LEU A 97 11.01 -7.86 10.91
CA LEU A 97 11.45 -7.26 9.64
C LEU A 97 10.32 -7.19 8.61
N ALA A 98 9.39 -8.15 8.59
CA ALA A 98 8.31 -8.15 7.61
C ALA A 98 7.37 -6.94 7.84
N GLY A 99 6.98 -6.67 9.09
CA GLY A 99 6.19 -5.49 9.44
C GLY A 99 6.92 -4.18 9.15
N LEU A 100 8.22 -4.11 9.42
CA LEU A 100 9.05 -2.95 9.06
C LEU A 100 9.08 -2.72 7.55
N CYS A 101 9.25 -3.78 6.75
CA CYS A 101 9.25 -3.71 5.29
C CYS A 101 7.91 -3.19 4.75
N VAL A 102 6.78 -3.65 5.29
CA VAL A 102 5.44 -3.15 4.90
C VAL A 102 5.36 -1.63 5.06
N LYS A 103 5.71 -1.12 6.25
CA LYS A 103 5.67 0.33 6.50
C LYS A 103 6.67 1.10 5.65
N ALA A 104 7.89 0.58 5.47
CA ALA A 104 8.90 1.20 4.62
C ALA A 104 8.46 1.29 3.15
N MET A 105 7.82 0.26 2.61
CA MET A 105 7.28 0.28 1.24
C MET A 105 6.21 1.37 1.06
N LEU A 106 5.34 1.55 2.05
CA LEU A 106 4.29 2.58 2.01
C LEU A 106 4.88 3.99 2.05
N ILE A 107 5.93 4.22 2.84
CA ILE A 107 6.63 5.51 2.86
C ILE A 107 7.41 5.76 1.58
N ALA A 108 8.08 4.75 1.02
CA ALA A 108 8.77 4.88 -0.25
C ALA A 108 7.81 5.32 -1.37
N ARG A 109 6.60 4.76 -1.40
CA ARG A 109 5.53 5.19 -2.31
C ARG A 109 5.13 6.65 -2.07
N ALA A 110 4.89 7.04 -0.82
CA ALA A 110 4.50 8.41 -0.47
C ALA A 110 5.56 9.45 -0.86
N LEU A 111 6.84 9.08 -0.88
CA LEU A 111 7.93 9.96 -1.34
C LEU A 111 7.93 10.15 -2.86
N ASP A 112 7.47 9.18 -3.63
CA ASP A 112 7.42 9.24 -5.10
C ASP A 112 6.14 9.93 -5.60
N GLU A 113 5.01 9.64 -4.97
CA GLU A 113 3.67 10.07 -5.41
C GLU A 113 3.13 11.30 -4.67
N GLY A 114 3.80 11.72 -3.58
CA GLY A 114 3.29 12.71 -2.64
C GLY A 114 2.61 12.07 -1.42
N GLY A 115 2.82 12.66 -0.24
CA GLY A 115 2.39 12.10 1.04
C GLY A 115 1.17 12.79 1.64
N SER A 116 0.31 12.00 2.27
CA SER A 116 -0.79 12.44 3.13
C SER A 116 -0.39 12.48 4.61
N LEU A 117 -1.30 12.98 5.46
CA LEU A 117 -1.16 12.85 6.92
C LEU A 117 -1.12 11.37 7.36
N ALA A 118 -1.83 10.49 6.65
CA ALA A 118 -1.84 9.06 6.96
C ALA A 118 -0.48 8.41 6.67
N ASP A 119 0.18 8.79 5.57
CA ASP A 119 1.55 8.35 5.27
C ASP A 119 2.53 8.84 6.35
N TRP A 120 2.40 10.10 6.79
CA TRP A 120 3.24 10.63 7.87
C TRP A 120 3.11 9.83 9.17
N ARG A 121 1.88 9.44 9.56
CA ARG A 121 1.64 8.58 10.73
C ARG A 121 2.26 7.19 10.59
N VAL A 122 2.22 6.60 9.39
CA VAL A 122 2.94 5.35 9.11
C VAL A 122 4.44 5.55 9.27
N GLY A 123 4.98 6.70 8.87
CA GLY A 123 6.40 7.05 9.00
C GLY A 123 6.84 7.20 10.46
N GLU A 124 6.02 7.86 11.29
CA GLU A 124 6.27 7.93 12.73
C GLU A 124 6.26 6.54 13.38
N SER A 125 5.27 5.73 13.00
CA SER A 125 5.13 4.35 13.48
C SER A 125 6.34 3.49 13.08
N LEU A 126 6.80 3.61 11.83
CA LEU A 126 8.02 2.96 11.34
C LEU A 126 9.24 3.38 12.16
N ARG A 127 9.41 4.69 12.41
CA ARG A 127 10.52 5.21 13.22
C ARG A 127 10.51 4.63 14.63
N ALA A 128 9.33 4.56 15.26
CA ALA A 128 9.18 3.97 16.59
C ALA A 128 9.52 2.47 16.60
N ASP A 129 9.09 1.73 15.58
CA ASP A 129 9.40 0.30 15.46
C ASP A 129 10.88 0.04 15.21
N ILE A 130 11.55 0.86 14.37
CA ILE A 130 13.00 0.78 14.16
C ILE A 130 13.74 1.01 15.48
N ALA A 131 13.38 2.04 16.25
CA ALA A 131 14.01 2.31 17.54
C ALA A 131 13.86 1.14 18.53
N ARG A 132 12.70 0.45 18.51
CA ARG A 132 12.43 -0.71 19.36
C ARG A 132 13.17 -1.98 18.91
N LEU A 133 13.19 -2.26 17.61
CA LEU A 133 13.71 -3.51 17.04
C LEU A 133 15.21 -3.45 16.70
N ALA A 134 15.73 -2.26 16.43
CA ALA A 134 17.11 -2.03 16.03
C ALA A 134 17.72 -0.82 16.80
N PRO A 135 17.82 -0.90 18.14
CA PRO A 135 18.26 0.24 18.96
C PRO A 135 19.70 0.71 18.66
N ALA A 136 20.53 -0.13 18.05
CA ALA A 136 21.88 0.22 17.61
C ALA A 136 21.92 1.11 16.35
N VAL A 137 20.80 1.27 15.65
CA VAL A 137 20.69 2.02 14.38
C VAL A 137 20.21 3.47 14.61
N THR A 138 19.60 3.75 15.76
CA THR A 138 19.16 5.10 16.14
C THR A 138 20.31 5.87 16.83
N VAL A 139 20.94 6.78 16.09
CA VAL A 139 21.91 7.79 16.58
C VAL A 139 21.23 9.14 16.68
#